data_AF-A0A4R2HQ51-F1
#
_entry.id   AF-A0A4R2HQ51-F1
#
_cell.length_a   1.000
_cell.length_b   1.000
_cell.length_c   1.000
_cell.angle_alpha   90.00
_cell.angle_beta   90.00
_cell.angle_gamma   90.00
#
_symmetry.space_group_name_H-M   'P 1'
#
loop_
_entity.id
_entity.type
_entity.pdbx_description
1 polymer ?
#
loop_
_entity_poly.entity_id
_entity_poly.type
_entity_poly.pdbx_seq_one_letter_code
_entity_poly.pdbx_strand_id
1 'polypeptide(L)'
;MVSNITKLGLGSLILFFISACTIEPKKNNLNKKIADTCKYNVYNAGRIVSNLSCKFCHLSPDLAIKDDKGWPTFRGLARMDSLKLIDYTFTKKHKGWFSKNGPYKNAKIDTLSDCEIRSVIRYIKDFDRDISLPSQ
;
A
#
# COMPACT_ATOMS: atom_id res chain seq x y z
N MET A 1 -34.84 7.80 -69.26
CA MET A 1 -34.73 9.26 -69.19
C MET A 1 -34.38 9.65 -67.77
N VAL A 2 -33.25 10.35 -67.62
CA VAL A 2 -32.85 11.24 -66.51
C VAL A 2 -32.55 10.62 -65.13
N SER A 3 -31.25 10.61 -64.82
CA SER A 3 -30.64 10.55 -63.49
C SER A 3 -31.16 11.67 -62.59
N ASN A 4 -31.43 11.37 -61.32
CA ASN A 4 -31.42 12.38 -60.27
C ASN A 4 -30.13 12.25 -59.46
N ILE A 5 -29.31 13.29 -59.57
CA ILE A 5 -28.03 13.48 -58.93
C ILE A 5 -28.25 14.39 -57.70
N THR A 6 -27.47 14.15 -56.66
CA THR A 6 -27.19 14.98 -55.47
C THR A 6 -28.22 15.02 -54.33
N LYS A 7 -27.82 14.39 -53.22
CA LYS A 7 -27.70 15.17 -51.97
C LYS A 7 -26.46 14.73 -51.19
N LEU A 8 -25.51 15.65 -51.16
CA LEU A 8 -24.31 15.73 -50.33
C LEU A 8 -24.55 15.29 -48.89
N GLY A 9 -23.62 14.50 -48.35
CA GLY A 9 -23.58 14.20 -46.92
C GLY A 9 -22.47 13.24 -46.46
N LEU A 10 -21.40 13.04 -47.23
CA LEU A 10 -20.20 12.29 -46.80
C LEU A 10 -19.01 13.24 -46.61
N GLY A 11 -19.24 14.31 -45.87
CA GLY A 11 -18.22 15.29 -45.53
C GLY A 11 -18.29 15.63 -44.06
N SER A 12 -17.99 14.66 -43.18
CA SER A 12 -17.61 14.99 -41.81
C SER A 12 -16.99 13.79 -41.10
N LEU A 13 -15.84 14.04 -40.45
CA LEU A 13 -15.11 13.16 -39.54
C LEU A 13 -14.28 12.00 -40.15
N ILE A 14 -13.47 12.30 -41.16
CA ILE A 14 -12.13 11.71 -41.21
C ILE A 14 -11.17 12.88 -41.21
N LEU A 15 -10.68 13.26 -40.03
CA LEU A 15 -9.48 14.06 -39.75
C LEU A 15 -9.46 14.38 -38.24
N PHE A 16 -9.38 13.34 -37.41
CA PHE A 16 -8.68 13.51 -36.13
C PHE A 16 -7.24 13.14 -36.38
N PHE A 17 -6.50 14.18 -36.73
CA PHE A 17 -5.05 14.19 -36.77
C PHE A 17 -4.53 13.49 -35.52
N ILE A 18 -3.71 12.49 -35.79
CA ILE A 18 -2.73 11.88 -34.90
C ILE A 18 -1.89 13.02 -34.31
N SER A 19 -2.35 13.62 -33.23
CA SER A 19 -1.51 14.38 -32.32
C SER A 19 -0.62 13.38 -31.59
N ALA A 20 0.36 12.87 -32.33
CA ALA A 20 1.52 12.20 -31.77
C ALA A 20 2.08 13.13 -30.70
N CYS A 21 2.02 12.71 -29.44
CA CYS A 21 2.83 13.33 -28.41
C CYS A 21 4.28 13.18 -28.85
N THR A 22 4.89 14.26 -29.34
CA THR A 22 6.34 14.40 -29.31
C THR A 22 6.72 14.56 -27.84
N ILE A 23 6.76 13.42 -27.14
CA ILE A 23 7.44 13.34 -25.85
C ILE A 23 8.91 13.42 -26.22
N GLU A 24 9.48 14.62 -26.18
CA GLU A 24 10.92 14.74 -26.03
C GLU A 24 11.32 13.80 -24.89
N PRO A 25 12.34 12.93 -25.05
CA PRO A 25 12.82 12.17 -23.93
C PRO A 25 13.41 13.19 -22.95
N LYS A 26 12.61 13.63 -21.98
CA LYS A 26 13.13 14.18 -20.74
C LYS A 26 14.21 13.20 -20.34
N LYS A 27 15.45 13.68 -20.26
CA LYS A 27 16.53 12.96 -19.60
C LYS A 27 15.97 12.59 -18.24
N ASN A 28 15.49 11.36 -18.14
CA ASN A 28 15.09 10.76 -16.88
C ASN A 28 16.41 10.63 -16.16
N ASN A 29 16.74 11.70 -15.43
CA ASN A 29 17.74 11.72 -14.41
C ASN A 29 17.50 10.44 -13.64
N LEU A 30 18.46 9.50 -13.75
CA LEU A 30 18.28 8.09 -13.44
C LEU A 30 17.30 7.98 -12.28
N ASN A 31 16.17 7.30 -12.50
CA ASN A 31 15.40 6.73 -11.43
C ASN A 31 16.44 6.05 -10.54
N LYS A 32 16.84 6.74 -9.47
CA LYS A 32 17.73 6.20 -8.46
C LYS A 32 16.85 5.15 -7.86
N LYS A 33 16.93 3.93 -8.42
CA LYS A 33 16.19 2.77 -7.96
C LYS A 33 16.48 2.79 -6.48
N ILE A 34 15.49 3.17 -5.68
CA ILE A 34 15.64 3.17 -4.23
C ILE A 34 15.75 1.68 -3.95
N ALA A 35 16.99 1.19 -3.96
CA ALA A 35 17.28 -0.17 -3.61
C ALA A 35 16.82 -0.28 -2.18
N ASP A 36 15.83 -1.12 -1.94
CA ASP A 36 15.39 -1.40 -0.59
C ASP A 36 16.57 -2.07 0.11
N THR A 37 17.31 -1.29 0.90
CA THR A 37 18.45 -1.77 1.68
C THR A 37 17.99 -2.50 2.93
N CYS A 38 16.69 -2.47 3.25
CA CYS A 38 16.15 -3.14 4.41
C CYS A 38 16.04 -4.64 4.12
N LYS A 39 16.84 -5.46 4.82
CA LYS A 39 16.73 -6.91 4.76
C LYS A 39 15.46 -7.38 5.47
N TYR A 40 14.45 -7.79 4.71
CA TYR A 40 13.23 -8.37 5.28
C TYR A 40 13.52 -9.74 5.90
N ASN A 41 13.06 -9.93 7.13
CA ASN A 41 13.03 -11.22 7.82
C ASN A 41 11.68 -11.36 8.51
N VAL A 42 10.88 -12.34 8.07
CA VAL A 42 9.50 -12.56 8.52
C VAL A 42 9.42 -12.84 10.03
N TYR A 43 10.39 -13.55 10.60
CA TYR A 43 10.42 -13.85 12.03
C TYR A 43 10.66 -12.59 12.87
N ASN A 44 11.63 -11.76 12.48
CA ASN A 44 11.89 -10.48 13.15
C ASN A 44 10.68 -9.54 13.05
N ALA A 45 10.08 -9.44 11.87
CA ALA A 45 8.88 -8.63 11.66
C ALA A 45 7.70 -9.15 12.50
N GLY A 46 7.49 -10.47 12.53
CA GLY A 46 6.49 -11.12 13.37
C GLY A 46 6.71 -10.88 14.86
N ARG A 47 7.97 -10.89 15.33
CA ARG A 47 8.30 -10.55 16.72
C ARG A 47 8.00 -9.09 17.04
N ILE A 48 8.30 -8.15 16.13
CA ILE A 48 7.94 -6.74 16.30
C ILE A 48 6.40 -6.61 16.39
N VAL A 49 5.66 -7.24 15.48
CA VAL A 49 4.20 -7.26 15.48
C VAL A 49 3.63 -7.82 16.79
N SER A 50 4.20 -8.91 17.32
CA SER A 50 3.81 -9.48 18.61
C SER A 50 4.15 -8.54 19.78
N ASN A 51 5.33 -7.91 19.78
CA ASN A 51 5.74 -6.97 20.83
C ASN A 51 4.92 -5.68 20.86
N LEU A 52 4.36 -5.29 19.71
CA LEU A 52 3.40 -4.18 19.59
C LEU A 52 1.97 -4.59 19.94
N SER A 53 1.74 -5.87 20.28
CA SER A 53 0.43 -6.43 20.60
C SER A 53 -0.61 -6.25 19.50
N CYS A 54 -0.20 -6.10 18.23
CA CYS A 54 -1.13 -5.90 17.12
C CYS A 54 -2.14 -7.05 16.99
N LYS A 55 -1.72 -8.27 17.31
CA LYS A 55 -2.54 -9.48 17.28
C LYS A 55 -3.64 -9.52 18.34
N PHE A 56 -3.59 -8.67 19.37
CA PHE A 56 -4.65 -8.59 20.38
C PHE A 56 -5.92 -7.92 19.83
N CYS A 57 -5.75 -6.93 18.95
CA CYS A 57 -6.86 -6.21 18.35
C CYS A 57 -7.17 -6.68 16.93
N HIS A 58 -6.15 -7.09 16.17
CA HIS A 58 -6.32 -7.50 14.77
C HIS A 58 -6.19 -9.02 14.68
N LEU A 59 -7.29 -9.70 14.35
CA LEU A 59 -7.31 -11.16 14.21
C LEU A 59 -6.43 -11.59 13.02
N SER A 60 -5.56 -12.59 13.26
CA SER A 60 -4.42 -12.90 12.38
C SER A 60 -4.76 -13.89 11.25
N PRO A 61 -5.79 -14.76 11.34
CA PRO A 61 -6.40 -15.25 10.11
C PRO A 61 -7.91 -15.43 10.28
N ASP A 62 -8.66 -14.33 10.24
CA ASP A 62 -10.08 -14.42 9.94
C ASP A 62 -10.27 -14.13 8.45
N LEU A 63 -11.17 -14.87 7.79
CA LEU A 63 -11.43 -14.70 6.35
C LEU A 63 -12.02 -13.32 6.06
N ALA A 64 -12.68 -12.73 7.05
CA ALA A 64 -13.31 -11.42 6.97
C ALA A 64 -12.28 -10.27 6.97
N ILE A 65 -12.63 -9.16 6.31
CA ILE A 65 -11.84 -7.92 6.28
C ILE A 65 -11.94 -7.17 7.62
N LYS A 66 -13.03 -7.37 8.37
CA LYS A 66 -13.28 -6.76 9.67
C LYS A 66 -13.77 -7.81 10.66
N ASP A 67 -13.50 -7.60 11.95
CA ASP A 67 -14.07 -8.39 13.04
C ASP A 67 -15.49 -7.94 13.40
N ASP A 68 -16.07 -8.59 14.42
CA ASP A 68 -17.40 -8.31 14.97
C ASP A 68 -17.54 -6.90 15.58
N LYS A 69 -16.42 -6.26 15.92
CA LYS A 69 -16.33 -4.88 16.44
C LYS A 69 -16.07 -3.86 15.34
N GLY A 70 -15.98 -4.31 14.08
CA GLY A 70 -15.72 -3.47 12.92
C GLY A 70 -14.26 -3.05 12.74
N TRP A 71 -13.33 -3.61 13.54
CA TRP A 71 -11.90 -3.37 13.40
C TRP A 71 -11.35 -4.19 12.23
N PRO A 72 -10.41 -3.65 11.44
CA PRO A 72 -9.83 -4.41 10.34
C PRO A 72 -9.05 -5.63 10.87
N THR A 73 -9.23 -6.80 10.28
CA THR A 73 -8.38 -7.97 10.55
C THR A 73 -7.00 -7.79 9.91
N PHE A 74 -6.05 -8.69 10.14
CA PHE A 74 -4.78 -8.64 9.38
C PHE A 74 -5.01 -8.71 7.87
N ARG A 75 -6.01 -9.46 7.40
CA ARG A 75 -6.42 -9.47 5.99
C ARG A 75 -6.97 -8.13 5.53
N GLY A 76 -7.77 -7.47 6.36
CA GLY A 76 -8.28 -6.13 6.07
C GLY A 76 -7.17 -5.07 6.02
N LEU A 77 -6.24 -5.10 6.97
CA LEU A 77 -5.05 -4.26 6.97
C LEU A 77 -4.17 -4.51 5.74
N ALA A 78 -4.00 -5.78 5.35
CA ALA A 78 -3.24 -6.19 4.18
C ALA A 78 -3.82 -5.65 2.86
N ARG A 79 -5.13 -5.35 2.80
CA ARG A 79 -5.78 -4.75 1.63
C ARG A 79 -5.67 -3.23 1.56
N MET A 80 -5.22 -2.57 2.62
CA MET A 80 -4.99 -1.13 2.58
C MET A 80 -3.82 -0.79 1.66
N ASP A 81 -3.89 0.39 1.03
CA ASP A 81 -2.73 1.01 0.41
C ASP A 81 -1.59 1.14 1.44
N SER A 82 -0.33 0.94 1.03
CA SER A 82 0.79 0.93 1.96
C SER A 82 1.02 2.27 2.65
N LEU A 83 0.79 3.40 1.97
CA LEU A 83 0.88 4.71 2.60
C LEU A 83 -0.26 4.91 3.59
N LYS A 84 -1.47 4.47 3.25
CA LYS A 84 -2.62 4.48 4.16
C LYS A 84 -2.40 3.57 5.37
N LEU A 85 -1.76 2.42 5.22
CA LEU A 85 -1.46 1.51 6.31
C LEU A 85 -0.36 2.08 7.23
N ILE A 86 0.65 2.72 6.65
CA ILE A 86 1.65 3.47 7.41
C ILE A 86 0.98 4.60 8.19
N ASP A 87 0.08 5.34 7.56
CA ASP A 87 -0.64 6.43 8.23
C ASP A 87 -1.55 5.88 9.35
N TYR A 88 -2.29 4.81 9.07
CA TYR A 88 -3.16 4.15 10.04
C TYR A 88 -2.40 3.59 11.26
N THR A 89 -1.21 3.02 11.05
CA THR A 89 -0.49 2.23 12.07
C THR A 89 0.64 3.02 12.74
N PHE A 90 1.35 3.84 11.97
CA PHE A 90 2.65 4.41 12.32
C PHE A 90 2.72 5.92 12.12
N THR A 91 1.61 6.62 11.84
CA THR A 91 1.65 8.07 11.93
C THR A 91 2.14 8.40 13.33
N LYS A 92 3.31 9.04 13.41
CA LYS A 92 4.00 9.46 14.66
C LYS A 92 3.19 10.47 15.49
N LYS A 93 1.87 10.56 15.25
CA LYS A 93 0.88 11.42 15.88
C LYS A 93 0.05 10.69 16.94
N HIS A 94 0.60 9.66 17.59
CA HIS A 94 0.00 9.12 18.82
C HIS A 94 0.06 10.10 20.00
N LYS A 95 0.19 11.41 19.76
CA LYS A 95 0.26 12.48 20.77
C LYS A 95 1.25 12.18 21.91
N GLY A 96 2.34 11.49 21.58
CA GLY A 96 3.38 11.09 22.55
C GLY A 96 3.03 9.86 23.39
N TRP A 97 1.94 9.15 23.12
CA TRP A 97 1.49 8.00 23.91
C TRP A 97 2.47 6.83 23.92
N PHE A 98 3.24 6.64 22.85
CA PHE A 98 4.28 5.60 22.75
C PHE A 98 5.70 6.18 22.81
N SER A 99 5.82 7.46 23.15
CA SER A 99 7.12 8.05 23.49
C SER A 99 7.65 7.42 24.77
N LYS A 100 8.94 7.62 25.07
CA LYS A 100 9.58 7.16 26.32
C LYS A 100 8.82 7.56 27.59
N ASN A 101 8.02 8.63 27.53
CA ASN A 101 7.26 9.17 28.66
C ASN A 101 5.74 8.94 28.56
N GLY A 102 5.26 8.26 27.51
CA GLY A 102 3.84 8.05 27.28
C GLY A 102 3.24 6.87 28.05
N PRO A 103 1.89 6.78 28.17
CA PRO A 103 1.19 5.65 28.78
C PRO A 103 1.53 4.28 28.18
N TYR A 104 1.96 4.24 26.90
CA TYR A 104 2.35 3.04 26.19
C TYR A 104 3.85 3.03 25.85
N LYS A 105 4.68 3.69 26.66
CA LYS A 105 6.15 3.78 26.48
C LYS A 105 6.88 2.43 26.29
N ASN A 106 6.29 1.34 26.77
CA ASN A 106 6.85 0.00 26.61
C ASN A 106 6.59 -0.57 25.20
N ALA A 107 5.58 -0.07 24.49
CA ALA A 107 5.30 -0.40 23.11
C ALA A 107 6.16 0.50 22.20
N LYS A 108 7.10 -0.12 21.48
CA LYS A 108 8.17 0.55 20.73
C LYS A 108 7.74 1.20 19.40
N ILE A 109 6.44 1.44 19.19
CA ILE A 109 5.91 1.81 17.87
C ILE A 109 6.51 3.12 17.33
N ASP A 110 6.64 4.15 18.17
CA ASP A 110 7.21 5.45 17.80
C ASP A 110 8.74 5.41 17.69
N THR A 111 9.39 4.34 18.17
CA THR A 111 10.85 4.15 18.17
C THR A 111 11.35 3.20 17.10
N LEU A 112 10.45 2.64 16.28
CA LEU A 112 10.84 1.80 15.16
C LEU A 112 11.64 2.61 14.14
N SER A 113 12.73 2.01 13.66
CA SER A 113 13.45 2.50 12.49
C SER A 113 12.61 2.35 11.22
N ASP A 114 12.95 3.11 10.17
CA ASP A 114 12.24 3.03 8.89
C ASP A 114 12.26 1.61 8.29
N CYS A 115 13.33 0.84 8.51
CA CYS A 115 13.42 -0.55 8.06
C CYS A 115 12.53 -1.49 8.86
N GLU A 116 12.36 -1.25 10.17
CA GLU A 116 11.42 -2.02 11.00
C GLU A 116 9.98 -1.71 10.59
N ILE A 117 9.63 -0.43 10.38
CA ILE A 117 8.32 -0.03 9.87
C ILE A 117 8.04 -0.73 8.54
N ARG A 118 8.96 -0.65 7.57
CA ARG A 118 8.82 -1.35 6.28
C ARG A 118 8.67 -2.86 6.43
N SER A 119 9.42 -3.48 7.34
CA SER A 119 9.34 -4.92 7.60
C SER A 119 7.98 -5.32 8.20
N VAL A 120 7.44 -4.53 9.14
CA VAL A 120 6.11 -4.77 9.70
C VAL A 120 5.02 -4.58 8.66
N ILE A 121 5.09 -3.51 7.85
CA ILE A 121 4.16 -3.29 6.75
C ILE A 121 4.18 -4.47 5.79
N ARG A 122 5.36 -4.93 5.38
CA ARG A 122 5.49 -6.11 4.51
C ARG A 122 4.88 -7.35 5.15
N TYR A 123 5.18 -7.61 6.41
CA TYR A 123 4.61 -8.73 7.17
C TYR A 123 3.07 -8.69 7.18
N ILE A 124 2.46 -7.52 7.41
CA ILE A 124 1.00 -7.35 7.35
C ILE A 124 0.49 -7.62 5.93
N LYS A 125 1.13 -7.06 4.90
CA LYS A 125 0.72 -7.25 3.50
C LYS A 125 0.78 -8.70 3.04
N ASP A 126 1.65 -9.51 3.64
CA ASP A 126 1.75 -10.94 3.32
C ASP A 126 0.49 -11.75 3.73
N PHE A 127 -0.42 -11.21 4.57
CA PHE A 127 -1.69 -11.88 4.94
C PHE A 127 -2.79 -11.84 3.86
N ASP A 128 -2.67 -11.02 2.83
CA ASP A 128 -3.54 -11.07 1.63
C ASP A 128 -2.83 -11.77 0.46
N ARG A 129 -1.65 -12.34 0.71
CA ARG A 129 -0.90 -13.12 -0.28
C ARG A 129 -0.99 -14.59 0.09
N ASP A 130 -1.06 -15.45 -0.92
CA ASP A 130 -1.01 -16.89 -0.73
C ASP A 130 0.44 -17.34 -0.54
N ILE A 131 1.05 -16.85 0.55
CA ILE A 131 2.43 -17.15 0.93
C ILE A 131 2.35 -17.88 2.27
N SER A 132 2.84 -19.12 2.30
CA SER A 132 2.99 -19.83 3.56
C SER A 132 3.93 -19.06 4.47
N LEU A 133 3.36 -18.42 5.51
CA LEU A 133 4.15 -17.87 6.60
C LEU A 133 4.78 -19.04 7.36
N PRO A 134 6.06 -18.95 7.76
CA PRO A 134 6.66 -19.99 8.59
C PRO A 134 5.82 -20.16 9.87
N SER A 135 5.52 -21.41 10.23
CA SER A 135 4.90 -21.72 11.51
C SER A 135 5.76 -21.18 12.65
N GLN A 136 5.14 -20.47 13.60
CA GLN A 136 5.79 -19.97 14.81
C GLN A 136 6.15 -21.10 15.76
#